data_AF-A0A976DXM2-F1
#
_entry.id   AF-A0A976DXM2-F1
#
_cell.length_a   1.000
_cell.length_b   1.000
_cell.length_c   1.000
_cell.angle_alpha   90.00
_cell.angle_beta   90.00
_cell.angle_gamma   90.00
#
_symmetry.space_group_name_H-M   'P 1'
#
loop_
_entity.id
_entity.type
_entity.pdbx_description
1 polymer ?
#
loop_
_entity_poly.entity_id
_entity_poly.type
_entity_poly.pdbx_seq_one_letter_code
_entity_poly.pdbx_strand_id
1 'polypeptide(L)'
;MRAHVFALCLSLLPMMALAEEPRNPAIETTIQSQLNAFIADDFATAFTFASPNIKGIFGTAENFGAMVKNGYPMVYRPAEVEMGELREVAGNLWQRVRVVDQAGKAWYLDYMMIETAEGWQINAVQLLPAPDIGV
;
A
#
# COMPACT_ATOMS: atom_id res chain seq x y z
N MET A 1 -1.61 -24.99 67.02
CA MET A 1 -1.61 -25.00 65.54
C MET A 1 -2.53 -23.90 65.05
N ARG A 2 -2.00 -22.93 64.29
CA ARG A 2 -2.63 -22.17 63.19
C ARG A 2 -1.77 -20.93 62.90
N ALA A 3 -0.73 -21.12 62.11
CA ALA A 3 0.04 -20.02 61.55
C ALA A 3 -0.67 -19.57 60.26
N HIS A 4 -0.95 -18.26 60.17
CA HIS A 4 -1.63 -17.65 59.04
C HIS A 4 -0.69 -17.64 57.82
N VAL A 5 -1.13 -18.21 56.70
CA VAL A 5 -0.44 -18.13 55.42
C VAL A 5 -0.81 -16.77 54.79
N PHE A 6 0.16 -15.87 54.71
CA PHE A 6 0.04 -14.63 53.93
C PHE A 6 0.17 -15.01 52.45
N ALA A 7 -0.94 -14.95 51.72
CA ALA A 7 -0.96 -15.16 50.27
C ALA A 7 -0.38 -13.92 49.58
N LEU A 8 0.80 -14.07 48.99
CA LEU A 8 1.42 -13.08 48.11
C LEU A 8 0.72 -13.16 46.74
N CYS A 9 -0.26 -12.30 46.50
CA CYS A 9 -0.84 -12.10 45.16
C CYS A 9 0.19 -11.43 44.25
N LEU A 10 0.83 -12.22 43.41
CA LEU A 10 1.63 -11.74 42.28
C LEU A 10 0.65 -11.23 41.22
N SER A 11 0.39 -9.92 41.20
CA SER A 11 -0.46 -9.29 40.19
C SER A 11 0.23 -9.36 38.82
N LEU A 12 -0.25 -10.26 37.95
CA LEU A 12 0.02 -10.22 36.52
C LEU A 12 -0.53 -8.90 35.96
N LEU A 13 0.38 -7.98 35.59
CA LEU A 13 0.01 -6.85 34.74
C LEU A 13 -0.31 -7.39 33.34
N PRO A 14 -1.49 -7.13 32.77
CA PRO A 14 -1.77 -7.50 31.40
C PRO A 14 -0.88 -6.67 30.50
N MET A 15 0.06 -7.33 29.84
CA MET A 15 0.85 -6.74 28.77
C MET A 15 -0.13 -6.47 27.62
N MET A 16 -0.53 -5.20 27.44
CA MET A 16 -1.33 -4.81 26.29
C MET A 16 -0.48 -5.06 25.05
N ALA A 17 -0.78 -6.13 24.32
CA ALA A 17 -0.24 -6.37 23.00
C ALA A 17 -0.71 -5.21 22.10
N LEU A 18 0.21 -4.35 21.69
CA LEU A 18 -0.03 -3.46 20.57
C LEU A 18 -0.27 -4.36 19.37
N ALA A 19 -1.49 -4.35 18.83
CA ALA A 19 -1.78 -5.05 17.58
C ALA A 19 -0.89 -4.40 16.51
N GLU A 20 0.08 -5.15 15.99
CA GLU A 20 0.87 -4.73 14.84
C GLU A 20 -0.09 -4.65 13.65
N GLU A 21 -0.13 -3.50 12.98
CA GLU A 21 -0.94 -3.40 11.76
C GLU A 21 -0.44 -4.43 10.75
N PRO A 22 -1.34 -5.13 10.05
CA PRO A 22 -0.95 -6.08 9.02
C PRO A 22 -0.05 -5.38 8.01
N ARG A 23 1.13 -5.95 7.78
CA ARG A 23 2.16 -5.42 6.87
C ARG A 23 2.72 -6.53 6.00
N ASN A 24 3.01 -6.22 4.74
CA ASN A 24 3.68 -7.15 3.82
C ASN A 24 4.80 -6.42 3.05
N PRO A 25 6.07 -6.60 3.45
CA PRO A 25 7.20 -5.92 2.82
C PRO A 25 7.35 -6.20 1.32
N ALA A 26 6.90 -7.36 0.84
CA ALA A 26 6.99 -7.70 -0.59
C ALA A 26 5.99 -6.88 -1.41
N ILE A 27 4.77 -6.67 -0.89
CA ILE A 27 3.76 -5.78 -1.50
C ILE A 27 4.28 -4.34 -1.57
N GLU A 28 4.79 -3.82 -0.44
CA GLU A 28 5.33 -2.47 -0.38
C GLU A 28 6.50 -2.29 -1.34
N THR A 29 7.38 -3.29 -1.42
CA THR A 29 8.51 -3.28 -2.35
C THR A 29 8.03 -3.23 -3.80
N THR A 30 7.05 -4.06 -4.19
CA THR A 30 6.49 -4.03 -5.55
C THR A 30 5.95 -2.64 -5.92
N ILE A 31 5.16 -2.03 -5.02
CA ILE A 31 4.60 -0.69 -5.27
C ILE A 31 5.72 0.34 -5.34
N GLN A 32 6.64 0.34 -4.38
CA GLN A 32 7.75 1.29 -4.36
C GLN A 32 8.64 1.16 -5.60
N SER A 33 8.92 -0.06 -6.06
CA SER A 33 9.70 -0.29 -7.28
C SER A 33 8.99 0.24 -8.52
N GLN A 34 7.67 0.10 -8.63
CA GLN A 34 6.91 0.71 -9.72
C GLN A 34 6.99 2.24 -9.67
N LEU A 35 6.81 2.86 -8.49
CA LEU A 35 6.89 4.31 -8.32
C LEU A 35 8.30 4.83 -8.67
N ASN A 36 9.34 4.13 -8.24
CA ASN A 36 10.73 4.46 -8.59
C ASN A 36 10.96 4.39 -10.11
N ALA A 37 10.38 3.40 -10.78
CA ALA A 37 10.46 3.29 -12.24
C ALA A 37 9.73 4.45 -12.93
N PHE A 38 8.57 4.90 -12.42
CA PHE A 38 7.92 6.11 -12.93
C PHE A 38 8.79 7.37 -12.77
N ILE A 39 9.41 7.55 -11.60
CA ILE A 39 10.32 8.68 -11.33
C ILE A 39 11.49 8.69 -12.32
N ALA A 40 12.01 7.51 -12.68
CA ALA A 40 13.10 7.33 -13.64
C ALA A 40 12.66 7.38 -15.12
N ASP A 41 11.39 7.66 -15.41
CA ASP A 41 10.80 7.57 -16.76
C ASP A 41 10.88 6.18 -17.41
N ASP A 42 11.10 5.13 -16.61
CA ASP A 42 11.18 3.75 -17.04
C ASP A 42 9.82 3.06 -16.99
N PHE A 43 8.97 3.40 -17.95
CA PHE A 43 7.64 2.81 -18.07
C PHE A 43 7.68 1.33 -18.43
N ALA A 44 8.75 0.87 -19.10
CA ALA A 44 8.92 -0.53 -19.42
C ALA A 44 9.06 -1.35 -18.13
N THR A 45 9.96 -0.93 -17.23
CA THR A 45 10.11 -1.54 -15.91
C THR A 45 8.88 -1.35 -15.04
N ALA A 46 8.27 -0.15 -15.01
CA ALA A 46 7.06 0.09 -14.23
C ALA A 46 5.90 -0.85 -14.63
N PHE A 47 5.78 -1.15 -15.92
CA PHE A 47 4.76 -2.04 -16.46
C PHE A 47 5.00 -3.51 -16.08
N THR A 48 6.23 -3.92 -15.73
CA THR A 48 6.50 -5.30 -15.28
C THR A 48 5.78 -5.64 -13.97
N PHE A 49 5.63 -4.67 -13.06
CA PHE A 49 4.93 -4.81 -11.78
C PHE A 49 3.39 -4.86 -11.91
N ALA A 50 2.86 -4.58 -13.09
CA ALA A 50 1.43 -4.67 -13.36
C ALA A 50 0.98 -6.12 -13.57
N SER A 51 -0.22 -6.42 -13.10
CA SER A 51 -0.90 -7.71 -13.30
C SER A 51 -1.09 -8.07 -14.77
N PRO A 52 -1.36 -9.34 -15.11
CA PRO A 52 -1.76 -9.74 -16.46
C PRO A 52 -3.03 -9.01 -16.93
N ASN A 53 -3.96 -8.69 -16.02
CA ASN A 53 -5.17 -7.93 -16.34
C ASN A 53 -4.85 -6.51 -16.81
N ILE A 54 -4.05 -5.75 -16.04
CA ILE A 54 -3.60 -4.41 -16.45
C ILE A 54 -2.80 -4.48 -17.76
N LYS A 55 -1.92 -5.48 -17.90
CA LYS A 55 -1.17 -5.71 -19.14
C LYS A 55 -2.09 -5.95 -20.34
N GLY A 56 -3.15 -6.74 -20.17
CA GLY A 56 -4.16 -6.99 -21.20
C GLY A 56 -4.96 -5.74 -21.58
N ILE A 57 -5.26 -4.85 -20.63
CA ILE A 57 -5.99 -3.60 -20.87
C ILE A 57 -5.17 -2.62 -21.72
N PHE A 58 -3.89 -2.43 -21.39
CA PHE A 58 -3.07 -1.40 -22.04
C PHE A 58 -2.24 -1.91 -23.21
N GLY A 59 -1.93 -3.21 -23.24
CA GLY A 59 -1.15 -3.87 -24.29
C GLY A 59 0.34 -3.56 -24.23
N THR A 60 0.72 -2.28 -24.15
CA THR A 60 2.12 -1.83 -24.15
C THR A 60 2.42 -0.88 -23.00
N ALA A 61 3.72 -0.78 -22.66
CA ALA A 61 4.22 0.13 -21.64
C ALA A 61 3.99 1.60 -22.00
N GLU A 62 4.01 1.94 -23.30
CA GLU A 62 3.77 3.31 -23.78
C GLU A 62 2.32 3.74 -23.53
N ASN A 63 1.35 2.87 -23.82
CA ASN A 63 -0.07 3.14 -23.57
C ASN A 63 -0.35 3.26 -22.06
N PHE A 64 0.20 2.34 -21.28
CA PHE A 64 0.13 2.38 -19.82
C PHE A 64 0.73 3.69 -19.28
N GLY A 65 1.93 4.04 -19.73
CA GLY A 65 2.61 5.26 -19.30
C GLY A 65 1.88 6.54 -19.72
N ALA A 66 1.30 6.58 -20.92
CA ALA A 66 0.47 7.69 -21.37
C ALA A 66 -0.78 7.84 -20.48
N MET A 67 -1.44 6.75 -20.13
CA MET A 67 -2.57 6.76 -19.20
C MET A 67 -2.14 7.28 -17.82
N VAL A 68 -1.06 6.76 -17.24
CA VAL A 68 -0.58 7.17 -15.91
C VAL A 68 -0.20 8.65 -15.87
N LYS A 69 0.52 9.15 -16.88
CA LYS A 69 0.91 10.57 -16.96
C LYS A 69 -0.30 11.51 -16.99
N ASN A 70 -1.35 11.13 -17.71
CA ASN A 70 -2.52 11.98 -17.90
C ASN A 70 -3.55 11.85 -16.77
N GLY A 71 -3.76 10.64 -16.27
CA GLY A 71 -4.79 10.35 -15.25
C GLY A 71 -4.29 10.46 -13.81
N TYR A 72 -3.00 10.20 -13.59
CA TYR A 72 -2.40 10.09 -12.25
C TYR A 72 -1.05 10.83 -12.17
N PRO A 73 -0.99 12.14 -12.48
CA PRO A 73 0.27 12.89 -12.47
C PRO A 73 0.96 12.89 -11.10
N MET A 74 0.19 12.81 -10.00
CA MET A 74 0.73 12.67 -8.65
C MET A 74 1.49 11.35 -8.43
N VAL A 75 1.09 10.26 -9.09
CA VAL A 75 1.77 8.95 -9.04
C VAL A 75 3.00 8.93 -9.94
N TYR A 76 2.93 9.62 -11.09
CA TYR A 76 4.05 9.76 -12.02
C TYR A 76 5.19 10.62 -11.45
N ARG A 77 4.87 11.69 -10.72
CA ARG A 77 5.83 12.63 -10.12
C ARG A 77 5.49 12.96 -8.66
N PRO A 78 5.57 11.98 -7.75
CA PRO A 78 5.35 12.23 -6.33
C PRO A 78 6.50 13.06 -5.75
N ALA A 79 6.19 13.95 -4.82
CA ALA A 79 7.17 14.58 -3.95
C ALA A 79 7.47 13.68 -2.74
N GLU A 80 6.43 13.04 -2.18
CA GLU A 80 6.53 12.12 -1.05
C GLU A 80 5.59 10.93 -1.26
N VAL A 81 5.97 9.77 -0.73
CA VAL A 81 5.19 8.54 -0.75
C VAL A 81 5.27 7.87 0.62
N GLU A 82 4.13 7.49 1.17
CA GLU A 82 4.03 6.80 2.46
C GLU A 82 3.11 5.58 2.32
N MET A 83 3.63 4.41 2.70
CA MET A 83 2.83 3.18 2.78
C MET A 83 1.95 3.23 4.04
N GLY A 84 0.65 3.06 3.86
CA GLY A 84 -0.34 3.02 4.94
C GLY A 84 -0.80 1.61 5.28
N GLU A 85 -2.05 1.49 5.71
CA GLU A 85 -2.65 0.21 6.08
C GLU A 85 -2.74 -0.79 4.91
N LEU A 86 -2.45 -2.06 5.19
CA LEU A 86 -2.78 -3.19 4.32
C LEU A 86 -4.08 -3.82 4.79
N ARG A 87 -5.08 -3.94 3.90
CA ARG A 87 -6.39 -4.48 4.25
C ARG A 87 -6.80 -5.59 3.31
N GLU A 88 -7.49 -6.59 3.84
CA GLU A 88 -8.21 -7.56 2.99
C GLU A 88 -9.66 -7.10 2.81
N VAL A 89 -10.08 -6.91 1.55
CA VAL A 89 -11.45 -6.53 1.20
C VAL A 89 -11.96 -7.48 0.14
N ALA A 90 -13.01 -8.23 0.49
CA ALA A 90 -13.61 -9.26 -0.38
C ALA A 90 -12.57 -10.24 -0.95
N GLY A 91 -11.63 -10.70 -0.11
CA GLY A 91 -10.58 -11.66 -0.48
C GLY A 91 -9.42 -11.08 -1.28
N ASN A 92 -9.36 -9.77 -1.50
CA ASN A 92 -8.24 -9.10 -2.16
C ASN A 92 -7.47 -8.25 -1.16
N LEU A 93 -6.15 -8.23 -1.27
CA LEU A 93 -5.32 -7.33 -0.48
C LEU A 93 -5.24 -5.95 -1.13
N TRP A 94 -5.42 -4.92 -0.32
CA TRP A 94 -5.37 -3.51 -0.72
C TRP A 94 -4.38 -2.77 0.15
N GLN A 95 -3.29 -2.30 -0.45
CA GLN A 95 -2.30 -1.45 0.20
C GLN A 95 -2.72 0.01 0.02
N ARG A 96 -3.00 0.71 1.12
CA ARG A 96 -3.17 2.16 1.08
C ARG A 96 -1.81 2.83 0.89
N VAL A 97 -1.77 3.84 0.03
CA VAL A 97 -0.58 4.67 -0.22
C VAL A 97 -0.99 6.12 -0.19
N ARG A 98 -0.32 6.91 0.64
CA ARG A 98 -0.43 8.37 0.61
C ARG A 98 0.66 8.91 -0.30
N VAL A 99 0.26 9.76 -1.24
CA VAL A 99 1.16 10.43 -2.18
C VAL A 99 0.99 11.93 -2.04
N VAL A 100 2.09 12.65 -1.85
CA VAL A 100 2.11 14.11 -1.92
C VAL A 100 2.62 14.51 -3.30
N ASP A 101 1.88 15.35 -4.01
CA ASP A 101 2.33 15.87 -5.31
C ASP A 101 3.34 17.03 -5.16
N GLN A 102 3.89 17.48 -6.29
CA GLN A 102 4.86 18.59 -6.32
C GLN A 102 4.29 19.92 -5.82
N ALA A 103 2.96 20.07 -5.74
CA ALA A 103 2.30 21.25 -5.19
C ALA A 103 2.01 21.13 -3.68
N GLY A 104 2.43 20.03 -3.04
CA GLY A 104 2.21 19.75 -1.62
C GLY A 104 0.82 19.20 -1.31
N LYS A 105 0.00 18.87 -2.32
CA LYS A 105 -1.32 18.29 -2.09
C LYS A 105 -1.20 16.79 -1.83
N ALA A 106 -1.83 16.33 -0.76
CA ALA A 106 -1.91 14.91 -0.43
C ALA A 106 -3.06 14.22 -1.17
N TRP A 107 -2.77 13.01 -1.64
CA TRP A 107 -3.67 12.10 -2.33
C TRP A 107 -3.58 10.73 -1.66
N TYR A 108 -4.70 10.01 -1.58
CA TYR A 108 -4.74 8.66 -1.03
C TYR A 108 -5.18 7.70 -2.11
N LEU A 109 -4.41 6.63 -2.30
CA LEU A 109 -4.68 5.62 -3.30
C LEU A 109 -4.70 4.24 -2.65
N ASP A 110 -5.63 3.40 -3.06
CA ASP A 110 -5.65 1.98 -2.69
C ASP A 110 -5.15 1.14 -3.87
N TYR A 111 -4.08 0.37 -3.64
CA TYR A 111 -3.46 -0.53 -4.60
C TYR A 111 -3.94 -1.95 -4.33
N MET A 112 -4.72 -2.53 -5.25
CA MET A 112 -5.12 -3.93 -5.16
C MET A 112 -3.97 -4.81 -5.60
N MET A 113 -3.60 -5.78 -4.76
CA MET A 113 -2.46 -6.66 -4.97
C MET A 113 -2.94 -8.08 -5.24
N ILE A 114 -2.29 -8.74 -6.20
CA ILE A 114 -2.46 -10.18 -6.47
C ILE A 114 -1.11 -10.87 -6.43
N GLU A 115 -1.10 -12.10 -5.92
CA GLU A 115 0.08 -12.97 -6.01
C GLU A 115 0.00 -13.80 -7.30
N THR A 116 1.08 -13.77 -8.07
CA THR A 116 1.24 -14.51 -9.32
C THR A 116 2.43 -15.45 -9.23
N ALA A 117 2.66 -16.29 -10.24
CA ALA A 117 3.86 -17.14 -10.29
C ALA A 117 5.16 -16.31 -10.30
N GLU A 118 5.09 -15.05 -10.76
CA GLU A 118 6.17 -14.08 -10.81
C GLU A 118 6.28 -13.23 -9.53
N GLY A 119 5.42 -13.47 -8.52
CA GLY A 119 5.36 -12.72 -7.27
C GLY A 119 4.19 -11.73 -7.21
N TRP A 120 4.26 -10.77 -6.27
CA TRP A 120 3.23 -9.75 -6.07
C TRP A 120 3.17 -8.77 -7.23
N GLN A 121 1.97 -8.53 -7.74
CA GLN A 121 1.69 -7.58 -8.83
C GLN A 121 0.49 -6.69 -8.51
N ILE A 122 0.47 -5.50 -9.11
CA ILE A 122 -0.58 -4.50 -8.94
C ILE A 122 -1.71 -4.81 -9.93
N ASN A 123 -2.91 -5.05 -9.41
CA ASN A 123 -4.08 -5.44 -10.19
C ASN A 123 -5.09 -4.32 -10.40
N ALA A 124 -5.12 -3.32 -9.51
CA ALA A 124 -5.85 -2.08 -9.68
C ALA A 124 -5.27 -0.97 -8.81
N VAL A 125 -5.54 0.28 -9.17
CA VAL A 125 -5.28 1.47 -8.35
C VAL A 125 -6.54 2.31 -8.31
N GLN A 126 -6.98 2.67 -7.10
CA GLN A 126 -8.15 3.52 -6.90
C GLN A 126 -7.74 4.80 -6.19
N LEU A 127 -8.11 5.95 -6.76
CA LEU A 127 -7.98 7.22 -6.06
C LEU A 127 -9.13 7.35 -5.06
N LEU A 128 -8.80 7.55 -3.79
CA LEU A 128 -9.80 7.77 -2.76
C LEU A 128 -10.21 9.25 -2.75
N PRO A 129 -11.47 9.55 -2.39
CA PRO A 129 -11.86 10.90 -1.99
C PRO A 129 -10.91 11.39 -0.90
N ALA A 130 -10.65 12.70 -0.86
CA ALA A 130 -9.98 13.29 0.30
C ALA A 130 -10.75 12.85 1.55
N PRO A 131 -10.05 12.47 2.65
CA PRO A 131 -10.73 12.13 3.89
C PRO A 131 -11.70 13.26 4.24
N ASP A 132 -12.98 12.93 4.45
CA ASP A 132 -13.92 13.89 5.01
C ASP A 132 -13.37 14.29 6.38
N ILE A 133 -12.82 15.49 6.47
CA ILE A 133 -12.55 16.12 7.75
C ILE A 133 -13.93 16.46 8.29
N GLY A 134 -14.51 15.55 9.06
CA GLY A 134 -15.73 15.81 9.82
C GLY A 134 -15.52 17.08 10.65
N VAL A 135 -16.23 18.15 10.30
CA VAL A 135 -16.37 19.37 11.08
C VAL A 135 -17.27 19.17 12.29
#